data_AF-A0A932Y4N8-F1
#
_entry.id   AF-A0A932Y4N8-F1
#
_cell.length_a   1.000
_cell.length_b   1.000
_cell.length_c   1.000
_cell.angle_alpha   90.00
_cell.angle_beta   90.00
_cell.angle_gamma   90.00
#
_symmetry.space_group_name_H-M   'P 1'
#
loop_
_entity.id
_entity.type
_entity.pdbx_description
1 polymer ?
#
loop_
_entity_poly.entity_id
_entity_poly.type
_entity_poly.pdbx_seq_one_letter_code
_entity_poly.pdbx_strand_id
1 'polypeptide(L)'
;MPELSMKEFLEAGVHFGHPRSRWNPLMKSYIFGEREGIHIIDLQKTVELCREACNFIRSITAQGKKVLFVGTKKQAQKIIEDEAKRARTFYVTDRWLGGTLTNFKTIRAGINHLKRIEDMEEKGIFKALKKKEVVSLKKQYQKLLRTFIGIREMKKLPGALFVLDPKKEHIAVTEAKRLFIPVVAVVDTNCNPYDVDYVIPGNDDAIKSIRLFSRLIADACLEGFLDFEKNLRDAEATVQEEEKEASAEDVLSIPEAPVIVNPEEYSGEAVDESAPTTENEARIKKPSKKNEKA
;
A
#
# COMPACT_ATOMS: atom_id res chain seq x y z
N MET A 1 7.34 6.18 19.29
CA MET A 1 7.06 4.82 19.78
C MET A 1 6.75 4.81 21.26
N PRO A 2 5.76 4.01 21.70
CA PRO A 2 5.58 3.69 23.11
C PRO A 2 6.76 2.88 23.67
N GLU A 3 7.00 2.97 24.98
CA GLU A 3 7.97 2.11 25.66
C GLU A 3 7.51 0.65 25.65
N LEU A 4 8.19 -0.17 24.84
CA LEU A 4 7.97 -1.62 24.80
C LEU A 4 8.40 -2.26 26.12
N SER A 5 7.45 -2.46 27.04
CA SER A 5 7.71 -3.11 28.32
C SER A 5 7.54 -4.62 28.23
N MET A 6 8.54 -5.38 28.66
CA MET A 6 8.49 -6.85 28.75
C MET A 6 7.26 -7.35 29.54
N LYS A 7 6.78 -6.55 30.52
CA LYS A 7 5.56 -6.84 31.28
C LYS A 7 4.32 -6.91 30.40
N GLU A 8 4.15 -6.02 29.42
CA GLU A 8 3.01 -6.02 28.49
C GLU A 8 3.03 -7.28 27.60
N PHE A 9 4.21 -7.70 27.12
CA PHE A 9 4.39 -8.93 26.37
C PHE A 9 4.09 -10.20 27.20
N LEU A 10 4.45 -10.19 28.49
CA LEU A 10 4.12 -11.26 29.42
C LEU A 10 2.60 -11.34 29.67
N GLU A 11 1.95 -10.22 29.97
CA GLU A 11 0.49 -10.12 30.23
C GLU A 11 -0.37 -10.42 28.98
N ALA A 12 0.15 -10.13 27.79
CA ALA A 12 -0.47 -10.48 26.51
C ALA A 12 -0.31 -11.96 26.12
N GLY A 13 0.53 -12.72 26.85
CA GLY A 13 0.76 -14.15 26.61
C GLY A 13 1.67 -14.46 25.42
N VAL A 14 2.54 -13.52 25.03
CA VAL A 14 3.43 -13.64 23.86
C VAL A 14 4.46 -14.77 24.01
N HIS A 15 4.85 -15.06 25.24
CA HIS A 15 5.88 -16.05 25.59
C HIS A 15 5.46 -17.52 25.39
N PHE A 16 4.17 -17.81 25.24
CA PHE A 16 3.71 -19.18 24.98
C PHE A 16 3.86 -19.53 23.49
N GLY A 17 4.66 -20.55 23.19
CA GLY A 17 4.72 -21.14 21.86
C GLY A 17 3.89 -22.42 21.74
N HIS A 18 4.15 -23.18 20.68
CA HIS A 18 3.53 -24.49 20.44
C HIS A 18 4.09 -25.64 21.31
N PRO A 19 3.37 -26.77 21.42
CA PRO A 19 3.87 -27.99 22.05
C PRO A 19 5.08 -28.60 21.34
N ARG A 20 5.93 -29.30 22.11
CA ARG A 20 7.20 -29.91 21.63
C ARG A 20 7.09 -30.78 20.37
N SER A 21 5.97 -31.45 20.14
CA SER A 21 5.76 -32.28 18.95
C SER A 21 5.60 -31.49 17.64
N ARG A 22 5.42 -30.17 17.70
CA ARG A 22 5.18 -29.29 16.53
C ARG A 22 6.30 -28.28 16.27
N TRP A 23 7.32 -28.25 17.11
CA TRP A 23 8.39 -27.25 17.04
C TRP A 23 9.30 -27.44 15.81
N ASN A 24 9.90 -26.36 15.35
CA ASN A 24 10.94 -26.35 14.34
C ASN A 24 12.31 -26.18 15.02
N PRO A 25 13.28 -27.09 14.82
CA PRO A 25 14.63 -26.95 15.38
C PRO A 25 15.34 -25.63 15.04
N LEU A 26 14.97 -24.97 13.93
CA LEU A 26 15.52 -23.67 13.53
C LEU A 26 15.10 -22.51 14.46
N MET A 27 14.01 -22.69 15.24
CA MET A 27 13.57 -21.71 16.25
C MET A 27 14.33 -21.83 17.59
N LYS A 28 15.27 -22.77 17.73
CA LYS A 28 16.00 -23.02 18.98
C LYS A 28 16.70 -21.79 19.56
N SER A 29 17.17 -20.85 18.74
CA SER A 29 17.79 -19.60 19.18
C SER A 29 16.84 -18.63 19.88
N TYR A 30 15.53 -18.75 19.63
CA TYR A 30 14.47 -17.87 20.16
C TYR A 30 13.65 -18.50 21.29
N ILE A 31 13.94 -19.76 21.64
CA ILE A 31 13.23 -20.51 22.69
C ILE A 31 14.07 -20.47 23.97
N PHE A 32 13.47 -19.96 25.04
CA PHE A 32 14.08 -19.90 26.37
C PHE A 32 14.04 -21.27 27.07
N GLY A 33 12.96 -22.03 26.89
CA GLY A 33 12.81 -23.34 27.55
C GLY A 33 11.52 -24.08 27.20
N GLU A 34 11.14 -25.02 28.08
CA GLU A 34 9.93 -25.83 27.99
C GLU A 34 9.28 -25.92 29.38
N ARG A 35 7.96 -25.76 29.47
CA ARG A 35 7.17 -25.97 30.68
C ARG A 35 5.90 -26.72 30.33
N GLU A 36 5.61 -27.79 31.07
CA GLU A 36 4.36 -28.58 30.90
C GLU A 36 4.13 -29.06 29.45
N GLY A 37 5.21 -29.32 28.70
CA GLY A 37 5.18 -29.76 27.29
C GLY A 37 5.06 -28.63 26.24
N ILE A 38 5.00 -27.38 26.68
CA ILE A 38 4.87 -26.17 25.86
C ILE A 38 6.19 -25.41 25.83
N HIS A 39 6.64 -24.98 24.65
CA HIS A 39 7.84 -24.14 24.53
C HIS A 39 7.58 -22.70 25.01
N ILE A 40 8.57 -22.15 25.72
CA ILE A 40 8.58 -20.75 26.15
C ILE A 40 9.52 -19.96 25.24
N ILE A 41 9.00 -18.91 24.61
CA ILE A 41 9.73 -17.98 23.74
C ILE A 41 10.46 -16.94 24.60
N ASP A 42 11.69 -16.60 24.20
CA ASP A 42 12.55 -15.63 24.88
C ASP A 42 12.07 -14.19 24.65
N LEU A 43 11.40 -13.61 25.66
CA LEU A 43 10.85 -12.26 25.58
C LEU A 43 11.89 -11.14 25.45
N GLN A 44 13.15 -11.36 25.86
CA GLN A 44 14.19 -10.34 25.69
C GLN A 44 14.42 -10.10 24.19
N LYS A 45 14.64 -11.20 23.45
CA LYS A 45 14.79 -11.19 21.99
C LYS A 45 13.53 -10.72 21.28
N THR A 46 12.34 -11.11 21.77
CA THR A 46 11.07 -10.58 21.23
C THR A 46 11.00 -9.06 21.32
N VAL A 47 11.35 -8.45 22.46
CA VAL A 47 11.27 -6.98 22.63
C VAL A 47 12.27 -6.25 21.74
N GLU A 48 13.50 -6.76 21.62
CA GLU A 48 14.55 -6.20 20.76
C GLU A 48 14.14 -6.27 19.28
N LEU A 49 13.81 -7.46 18.78
CA LEU A 49 13.44 -7.68 17.39
C LEU A 49 12.11 -7.00 17.01
N CYS A 50 11.15 -6.91 17.95
CA CYS A 50 9.92 -6.15 17.73
C CYS A 50 10.21 -4.64 17.58
N ARG A 51 11.17 -4.09 18.35
CA ARG A 51 11.60 -2.70 18.20
C ARG A 51 12.25 -2.44 16.85
N GLU A 52 13.14 -3.33 16.40
CA GLU A 52 13.78 -3.26 15.08
C GLU A 52 12.73 -3.33 13.95
N ALA A 53 11.81 -4.28 14.02
CA ALA A 53 10.72 -4.41 13.07
C ALA A 53 9.80 -3.17 13.02
N CYS A 54 9.46 -2.59 14.17
CA CYS A 54 8.68 -1.34 14.22
C CYS A 54 9.47 -0.17 13.61
N ASN A 55 10.78 -0.08 13.85
CA ASN A 55 11.64 0.98 13.31
C ASN A 55 11.73 0.87 11.78
N PHE A 56 11.89 -0.36 11.28
CA PHE A 56 11.86 -0.66 9.85
C PHE A 56 10.52 -0.25 9.23
N ILE A 57 9.39 -0.66 9.82
CA ILE A 57 8.04 -0.29 9.32
C ILE A 57 7.85 1.23 9.28
N ARG A 58 8.26 1.96 10.32
CA ARG A 58 8.22 3.43 10.34
C ARG A 58 9.05 4.02 9.20
N SER A 59 10.25 3.48 8.93
CA SER A 59 11.10 3.96 7.83
C SER A 59 10.48 3.74 6.44
N ILE A 60 9.70 2.67 6.27
CA ILE A 60 8.98 2.38 5.03
C ILE A 60 7.77 3.31 4.86
N THR A 61 6.99 3.56 5.91
CA THR A 61 5.84 4.49 5.82
C THR A 61 6.25 5.96 5.74
N ALA A 62 7.41 6.33 6.29
CA ALA A 62 8.05 7.64 6.11
C ALA A 62 8.48 7.92 4.66
N GLN A 63 8.61 6.90 3.81
CA GLN A 63 8.81 7.03 2.36
C GLN A 63 7.48 7.10 1.57
N GLY A 64 6.34 7.26 2.26
CA GLY A 64 5.00 7.26 1.64
C GLY A 64 4.53 5.88 1.14
N LYS A 65 5.28 4.81 1.40
CA LYS A 65 4.88 3.43 1.03
C LYS A 65 3.86 2.90 2.04
N LYS A 66 2.98 2.01 1.59
CA LYS A 66 1.95 1.36 2.44
C LYS A 66 2.34 -0.07 2.78
N VAL A 67 1.94 -0.53 3.97
CA VAL A 67 2.23 -1.87 4.51
C VAL A 67 1.00 -2.75 4.35
N LEU A 68 1.16 -3.98 3.85
CA LEU A 68 0.06 -4.92 3.73
C LEU A 68 0.02 -5.86 4.94
N PHE A 69 -1.05 -5.77 5.74
CA PHE A 69 -1.25 -6.65 6.90
C PHE A 69 -1.91 -7.96 6.44
N VAL A 70 -1.39 -9.11 6.86
CA VAL A 70 -1.84 -10.45 6.40
C VAL A 70 -2.02 -11.38 7.59
N GLY A 71 -3.18 -12.03 7.68
CA GLY A 71 -3.41 -13.10 8.63
C GLY A 71 -4.82 -13.68 8.51
N THR A 72 -4.91 -14.93 8.02
CA THR A 72 -6.18 -15.61 7.76
C THR A 72 -6.73 -16.39 8.95
N LYS A 73 -5.95 -16.52 10.05
CA LYS A 73 -6.39 -17.16 11.30
C LYS A 73 -7.63 -16.46 11.86
N LYS A 74 -8.64 -17.24 12.27
CA LYS A 74 -9.91 -16.74 12.85
C LYS A 74 -9.69 -15.75 14.01
N GLN A 75 -8.69 -15.99 14.85
CA GLN A 75 -8.30 -15.13 15.97
C GLN A 75 -7.77 -13.77 15.50
N ALA A 76 -7.12 -13.72 14.34
CA ALA A 76 -6.48 -12.54 13.79
C ALA A 76 -7.39 -11.68 12.91
N GLN A 77 -8.35 -12.27 12.18
CA GLN A 77 -9.09 -11.60 11.10
C GLN A 77 -9.62 -10.21 11.50
N LYS A 78 -10.40 -10.14 12.59
CA LYS A 78 -10.98 -8.87 13.07
C LYS A 78 -9.92 -7.90 13.58
N ILE A 79 -8.88 -8.40 14.25
CA ILE A 79 -7.83 -7.56 14.85
C ILE A 79 -7.03 -6.87 13.74
N ILE A 80 -6.58 -7.63 12.74
CA ILE A 80 -5.88 -7.07 11.57
C ILE A 80 -6.76 -6.06 10.84
N GLU A 81 -8.04 -6.38 10.63
CA GLU A 81 -8.97 -5.46 9.96
C GLU A 81 -9.16 -4.14 10.73
N ASP A 82 -9.37 -4.20 12.05
CA ASP A 82 -9.56 -3.03 12.90
C ASP A 82 -8.27 -2.17 12.96
N GLU A 83 -7.10 -2.79 13.17
CA GLU A 83 -5.80 -2.09 13.27
C GLU A 83 -5.31 -1.54 11.91
N ALA A 84 -5.47 -2.28 10.81
CA ALA A 84 -5.07 -1.80 9.47
C ALA A 84 -5.95 -0.63 9.00
N LYS A 85 -7.26 -0.66 9.31
CA LYS A 85 -8.16 0.48 9.08
C LYS A 85 -7.72 1.70 9.91
N ARG A 86 -7.39 1.50 11.19
CA ARG A 86 -6.84 2.56 12.06
C ARG A 86 -5.56 3.17 11.49
N ALA A 87 -4.66 2.34 10.98
CA ALA A 87 -3.40 2.76 10.33
C ALA A 87 -3.55 3.31 8.89
N ARG A 88 -4.78 3.39 8.34
CA ARG A 88 -5.04 3.79 6.95
C ARG A 88 -4.17 3.01 5.94
N THR A 89 -4.12 1.70 6.09
CA THR A 89 -3.33 0.79 5.26
C THR A 89 -4.14 -0.44 4.81
N PHE A 90 -3.55 -1.28 3.96
CA PHE A 90 -4.20 -2.43 3.34
C PHE A 90 -4.14 -3.68 4.20
N TYR A 91 -5.11 -4.59 4.03
CA TYR A 91 -5.17 -5.85 4.75
C TYR A 91 -5.70 -7.03 3.92
N VAL A 92 -5.31 -8.26 4.31
CA VAL A 92 -5.89 -9.53 3.83
C VAL A 92 -6.15 -10.43 5.03
N THR A 93 -7.44 -10.64 5.33
CA THR A 93 -7.90 -11.36 6.52
C THR A 93 -8.66 -12.65 6.22
N ASP A 94 -9.14 -12.85 4.98
CA ASP A 94 -9.95 -14.03 4.67
C ASP A 94 -9.14 -15.21 4.12
N ARG A 95 -8.73 -15.13 2.85
CA ARG A 95 -7.89 -16.14 2.20
C ARG A 95 -6.92 -15.44 1.25
N TRP A 96 -5.63 -15.72 1.40
CA TRP A 96 -4.65 -15.35 0.39
C TRP A 96 -4.93 -16.07 -0.93
N LEU A 97 -5.11 -15.32 -2.01
CA LEU A 97 -5.15 -15.86 -3.36
C LEU A 97 -3.73 -15.94 -3.91
N GLY A 98 -3.31 -17.11 -4.40
CA GLY A 98 -2.03 -17.22 -5.12
C GLY A 98 -2.03 -16.30 -6.34
N GLY A 99 -0.99 -15.47 -6.46
CA GLY A 99 -0.90 -14.40 -7.45
C GLY A 99 -1.33 -13.03 -6.93
N THR A 100 -1.63 -12.85 -5.63
CA THR A 100 -2.06 -11.56 -5.06
C THR A 100 -1.04 -10.44 -5.32
N LEU A 101 0.25 -10.75 -5.22
CA LEU A 101 1.34 -9.81 -5.51
C LEU A 101 1.96 -10.10 -6.88
N THR A 102 2.27 -11.37 -7.16
CA THR A 102 3.00 -11.78 -8.37
C THR A 102 2.18 -11.68 -9.66
N ASN A 103 0.85 -11.70 -9.59
CA ASN A 103 -0.05 -11.45 -10.71
C ASN A 103 -1.06 -10.33 -10.39
N PHE A 104 -0.54 -9.21 -9.89
CA PHE A 104 -1.34 -8.05 -9.49
C PHE A 104 -2.25 -7.49 -10.61
N LYS A 105 -1.92 -7.69 -11.89
CA LYS A 105 -2.76 -7.30 -13.03
C LYS A 105 -4.09 -8.07 -13.05
N THR A 106 -4.08 -9.39 -12.85
CA THR A 106 -5.30 -10.20 -12.78
C THR A 106 -6.11 -9.88 -11.51
N ILE A 107 -5.44 -9.63 -10.38
CA ILE A 107 -6.10 -9.23 -9.13
C ILE A 107 -6.84 -7.90 -9.30
N ARG A 108 -6.20 -6.91 -9.93
CA ARG A 108 -6.83 -5.63 -10.29
C ARG A 108 -8.02 -5.82 -11.23
N ALA A 109 -7.97 -6.74 -12.18
CA ALA A 109 -9.12 -7.07 -13.02
C ALA A 109 -10.29 -7.65 -12.18
N GLY A 110 -10.00 -8.47 -11.16
CA GLY A 110 -10.98 -8.95 -10.18
C GLY A 110 -11.61 -7.81 -9.35
N ILE A 111 -10.80 -6.85 -8.89
CA ILE A 111 -11.28 -5.65 -8.17
C ILE A 111 -12.14 -4.77 -9.10
N ASN A 112 -11.74 -4.59 -10.36
CA ASN A 112 -12.54 -3.85 -11.34
C ASN A 112 -13.87 -4.56 -11.66
N HIS A 113 -13.89 -5.90 -11.64
CA HIS A 113 -15.14 -6.66 -11.78
C HIS A 113 -16.05 -6.49 -10.55
N LEU A 114 -15.49 -6.46 -9.33
CA LEU A 114 -16.24 -6.10 -8.11
C LEU A 114 -16.89 -4.71 -8.24
N LYS A 115 -16.10 -3.68 -8.59
CA LYS A 115 -16.60 -2.31 -8.80
C LYS A 115 -17.68 -2.26 -9.89
N ARG A 116 -17.52 -3.00 -11.00
CA ARG A 116 -18.56 -3.12 -12.04
C ARG A 116 -19.86 -3.74 -11.54
N ILE A 117 -19.84 -4.65 -10.56
CA ILE A 117 -21.08 -5.22 -9.99
C ILE A 117 -21.79 -4.18 -9.11
N GLU A 118 -21.04 -3.39 -8.36
CA GLU A 118 -21.56 -2.26 -7.56
C GLU A 118 -22.22 -1.20 -8.47
N ASP A 119 -21.52 -0.76 -9.52
CA ASP A 119 -22.05 0.12 -10.56
C ASP A 119 -23.38 -0.38 -11.16
N MET A 120 -23.52 -1.69 -11.39
CA MET A 120 -24.74 -2.29 -11.95
C MET A 120 -25.90 -2.32 -10.95
N GLU A 121 -25.61 -2.44 -9.65
CA GLU A 121 -26.62 -2.36 -8.60
C GLU A 121 -27.07 -0.90 -8.39
N GLU A 122 -26.13 0.05 -8.34
CA GLU A 122 -26.40 1.49 -8.19
C GLU A 122 -27.20 2.06 -9.38
N LYS A 123 -26.81 1.72 -10.62
CA LYS A 123 -27.53 2.11 -11.85
C LYS A 123 -28.86 1.37 -12.03
N GLY A 124 -29.27 0.53 -11.08
CA GLY A 124 -30.54 -0.19 -11.08
C GLY A 124 -30.68 -1.28 -12.16
N ILE A 125 -29.59 -1.65 -12.84
CA ILE A 125 -29.58 -2.60 -13.97
C ILE A 125 -30.09 -3.98 -13.52
N PHE A 126 -29.91 -4.34 -12.25
CA PHE A 126 -30.46 -5.57 -11.66
C PHE A 126 -31.99 -5.70 -11.82
N LYS A 127 -32.74 -4.60 -11.97
CA LYS A 127 -34.20 -4.64 -12.21
C LYS A 127 -34.57 -5.19 -13.59
N ALA A 128 -33.67 -5.08 -14.57
CA ALA A 128 -33.87 -5.60 -15.93
C ALA A 128 -33.39 -7.05 -16.11
N LEU A 129 -32.70 -7.62 -15.11
CA LEU A 129 -32.15 -8.97 -15.15
C LEU A 129 -33.11 -10.01 -14.55
N LYS A 130 -32.95 -11.29 -14.93
CA LYS A 130 -33.75 -12.36 -14.36
C LYS A 130 -33.36 -12.60 -12.90
N LYS A 131 -34.32 -12.94 -12.03
CA LYS A 131 -34.07 -13.22 -10.59
C LYS A 131 -32.91 -14.21 -10.36
N LYS A 132 -32.75 -15.23 -11.22
CA LYS A 132 -31.63 -16.19 -11.15
C LYS A 132 -30.25 -15.54 -11.39
N GLU A 133 -30.17 -14.62 -12.35
CA GLU A 133 -28.95 -13.87 -12.69
C GLU A 133 -28.58 -12.91 -11.56
N VAL A 134 -29.56 -12.18 -11.01
CA VAL A 134 -29.37 -11.29 -9.85
C VAL A 134 -28.86 -12.06 -8.63
N VAL A 135 -29.40 -13.25 -8.32
CA VAL A 135 -28.90 -14.10 -7.24
C VAL A 135 -27.48 -14.59 -7.50
N SER A 136 -27.11 -14.89 -8.75
CA SER A 136 -25.74 -15.26 -9.12
C SER A 136 -24.76 -14.10 -8.92
N LEU A 137 -25.10 -12.91 -9.42
CA LEU A 137 -24.32 -11.68 -9.26
C LEU A 137 -24.14 -11.31 -7.78
N LYS A 138 -25.18 -11.42 -6.95
CA LYS A 138 -25.06 -11.17 -5.50
C LYS A 138 -24.17 -12.19 -4.79
N LYS A 139 -24.19 -13.47 -5.19
CA LYS A 139 -23.26 -14.48 -4.67
C LYS A 139 -21.81 -14.20 -5.09
N GLN A 140 -21.59 -13.77 -6.34
CA GLN A 140 -20.27 -13.37 -6.83
C GLN A 140 -19.76 -12.13 -6.10
N TYR A 141 -20.59 -11.09 -5.96
CA TYR A 141 -20.30 -9.89 -5.20
C TYR A 141 -19.84 -10.19 -3.77
N GLN A 142 -20.62 -10.96 -3.00
CA GLN A 142 -20.27 -11.31 -1.62
C GLN A 142 -18.94 -12.06 -1.51
N LYS A 143 -18.64 -12.97 -2.45
CA LYS A 143 -17.35 -13.68 -2.50
C LYS A 143 -16.18 -12.74 -2.83
N LEU A 144 -16.35 -11.87 -3.81
CA LEU A 144 -15.34 -10.90 -4.24
C LEU A 144 -15.08 -9.86 -3.16
N LEU A 145 -16.12 -9.29 -2.56
CA LEU A 145 -16.05 -8.32 -1.48
C LEU A 145 -15.25 -8.90 -0.29
N ARG A 146 -15.63 -10.09 0.19
CA ARG A 146 -14.95 -10.75 1.31
C ARG A 146 -13.45 -10.99 1.07
N THR A 147 -13.06 -11.22 -0.19
CA THR A 147 -11.65 -11.48 -0.53
C THR A 147 -10.86 -10.19 -0.78
N PHE A 148 -11.49 -9.17 -1.40
CA PHE A 148 -10.79 -7.99 -1.91
C PHE A 148 -11.00 -6.70 -1.10
N ILE A 149 -11.88 -6.67 -0.09
CA ILE A 149 -12.20 -5.46 0.67
C ILE A 149 -10.96 -4.70 1.18
N GLY A 150 -10.00 -5.39 1.78
CA GLY A 150 -8.80 -4.77 2.36
C GLY A 150 -7.70 -4.39 1.36
N ILE A 151 -7.80 -4.82 0.08
CA ILE A 151 -6.90 -4.41 -1.01
C ILE A 151 -7.60 -3.64 -2.14
N ARG A 152 -8.88 -3.31 -1.97
CA ARG A 152 -9.77 -2.66 -2.96
C ARG A 152 -9.19 -1.36 -3.52
N GLU A 153 -8.54 -0.56 -2.68
CA GLU A 153 -7.95 0.73 -3.03
C GLU A 153 -6.42 0.66 -3.26
N MET A 154 -5.85 -0.55 -3.31
CA MET A 154 -4.43 -0.77 -3.56
C MET A 154 -4.10 -0.54 -5.04
N LYS A 155 -3.49 0.62 -5.35
CA LYS A 155 -3.09 1.01 -6.73
C LYS A 155 -1.69 0.54 -7.11
N LYS A 156 -0.77 0.46 -6.15
CA LYS A 156 0.63 0.02 -6.28
C LYS A 156 0.87 -1.16 -5.33
N LEU A 157 1.95 -1.93 -5.54
CA LEU A 157 2.37 -2.96 -4.59
C LEU A 157 2.75 -2.34 -3.23
N PRO A 158 2.59 -3.07 -2.11
CA PRO A 158 3.01 -2.59 -0.79
C PRO A 158 4.53 -2.49 -0.69
N GLY A 159 5.02 -1.61 0.19
CA GLY A 159 6.45 -1.45 0.46
C GLY A 159 7.02 -2.49 1.44
N ALA A 160 6.16 -3.10 2.25
CA ALA A 160 6.47 -4.20 3.15
C ALA A 160 5.20 -5.01 3.43
N LEU A 161 5.35 -6.28 3.82
CA LEU A 161 4.28 -7.10 4.40
C LEU A 161 4.46 -7.21 5.92
N PHE A 162 3.35 -7.17 6.65
CA PHE A 162 3.27 -7.64 8.03
C PHE A 162 2.42 -8.92 8.07
N VAL A 163 3.00 -10.04 8.50
CA VAL A 163 2.38 -11.37 8.44
C VAL A 163 2.24 -11.97 9.84
N LEU A 164 1.07 -12.52 10.15
CA LEU A 164 0.88 -13.42 11.29
C LEU A 164 0.86 -14.87 10.78
N ASP A 165 1.66 -15.74 11.41
CA ASP A 165 1.86 -17.14 11.02
C ASP A 165 2.38 -17.31 9.57
N PRO A 166 3.71 -17.14 9.34
CA PRO A 166 4.34 -17.43 8.05
C PRO A 166 4.10 -18.84 7.51
N LYS A 167 3.85 -19.82 8.39
CA LYS A 167 3.59 -21.22 7.98
C LYS A 167 2.19 -21.36 7.40
N LYS A 168 1.20 -20.66 7.97
CA LYS A 168 -0.14 -20.54 7.40
C LYS A 168 -0.11 -19.74 6.10
N GLU A 169 0.56 -18.60 6.11
CA GLU A 169 0.60 -17.64 4.99
C GLU A 169 1.80 -17.82 4.05
N HIS A 170 2.37 -19.02 3.97
CA HIS A 170 3.57 -19.32 3.19
C HIS A 170 3.51 -18.85 1.72
N ILE A 171 2.32 -18.82 1.12
CA ILE A 171 2.11 -18.31 -0.24
C ILE A 171 2.39 -16.80 -0.30
N ALA A 172 1.90 -16.02 0.68
CA ALA A 172 2.12 -14.58 0.77
C ALA A 172 3.61 -14.27 0.94
N VAL A 173 4.27 -14.99 1.85
CA VAL A 173 5.71 -14.87 2.13
C VAL A 173 6.54 -15.23 0.89
N THR A 174 6.20 -16.33 0.21
CA THR A 174 6.89 -16.76 -1.03
C THR A 174 6.70 -15.75 -2.17
N GLU A 175 5.50 -15.19 -2.33
CA GLU A 175 5.23 -14.15 -3.34
C GLU A 175 5.97 -12.85 -3.05
N ALA A 176 6.04 -12.42 -1.78
CA ALA A 176 6.77 -11.24 -1.37
C ALA A 176 8.29 -11.39 -1.60
N LYS A 177 8.86 -12.53 -1.18
CA LYS A 177 10.27 -12.89 -1.39
C LYS A 177 10.66 -12.91 -2.88
N ARG A 178 9.78 -13.41 -3.75
CA ARG A 178 9.97 -13.39 -5.21
C ARG A 178 9.94 -12.00 -5.85
N LEU A 179 9.38 -11.01 -5.16
CA LEU A 179 9.27 -9.62 -5.63
C LEU A 179 10.19 -8.67 -4.86
N PHE A 180 11.06 -9.20 -3.99
CA PHE A 180 11.91 -8.43 -3.08
C PHE A 180 11.11 -7.45 -2.20
N ILE A 181 9.87 -7.82 -1.85
CA ILE A 181 9.07 -7.07 -0.88
C ILE A 181 9.42 -7.61 0.52
N PRO A 182 9.98 -6.77 1.41
CA PRO A 182 10.42 -7.21 2.73
C PRO A 182 9.25 -7.65 3.61
N VAL A 183 9.45 -8.74 4.35
CA VAL A 183 8.46 -9.38 5.21
C VAL A 183 8.86 -9.20 6.67
N VAL A 184 7.97 -8.56 7.42
CA VAL A 184 7.95 -8.57 8.89
C VAL A 184 6.93 -9.62 9.33
N ALA A 185 7.27 -10.50 10.27
CA ALA A 185 6.29 -11.46 10.74
C ALA A 185 6.40 -11.85 12.21
N VAL A 186 5.25 -12.20 12.80
CA VAL A 186 5.18 -12.87 14.10
C VAL A 186 5.38 -14.36 13.90
N VAL A 187 6.38 -14.93 14.55
CA VAL A 187 6.89 -16.29 14.32
C VAL A 187 6.81 -17.12 15.60
N ASP A 188 5.90 -18.09 15.64
CA ASP A 188 5.82 -19.09 16.71
C ASP A 188 6.85 -20.22 16.48
N THR A 189 7.08 -21.04 17.50
CA THR A 189 8.09 -22.11 17.54
C THR A 189 7.91 -23.19 16.46
N ASN A 190 6.75 -23.22 15.79
CA ASN A 190 6.42 -24.16 14.72
C ASN A 190 6.87 -23.69 13.31
N CYS A 191 7.28 -22.43 13.16
CA CYS A 191 7.57 -21.75 11.89
C CYS A 191 9.07 -21.80 11.52
N ASN A 192 9.41 -21.40 10.29
CA ASN A 192 10.80 -21.22 9.87
C ASN A 192 11.18 -19.73 9.94
N PRO A 193 12.19 -19.32 10.74
CA PRO A 193 12.58 -17.91 10.83
C PRO A 193 13.27 -17.40 9.55
N TYR A 194 13.91 -18.27 8.75
CA TYR A 194 14.67 -17.85 7.56
C TYR A 194 13.83 -17.51 6.32
N ASP A 195 12.50 -17.65 6.40
CA ASP A 195 11.58 -17.22 5.33
C ASP A 195 11.13 -15.77 5.47
N VAL A 196 11.54 -15.08 6.55
CA VAL A 196 11.11 -13.74 6.94
C VAL A 196 12.35 -12.85 7.14
N ASP A 197 12.29 -11.59 6.71
CA ASP A 197 13.41 -10.65 6.83
C ASP A 197 13.51 -10.05 8.24
N TYR A 198 12.37 -9.70 8.85
CA TYR A 198 12.27 -9.21 10.22
C TYR A 198 11.40 -10.16 11.07
N VAL A 199 12.09 -11.08 11.76
CA VAL A 199 11.47 -12.10 12.63
C VAL A 199 11.11 -11.50 13.97
N ILE A 200 9.83 -11.56 14.36
CA ILE A 200 9.37 -11.23 15.72
C ILE A 200 8.93 -12.53 16.41
N PRO A 201 9.76 -13.14 17.28
CA PRO A 201 9.39 -14.36 17.99
C PRO A 201 8.19 -14.13 18.91
N GLY A 202 7.11 -14.90 18.78
CA GLY A 202 5.95 -14.74 19.66
C GLY A 202 4.74 -15.60 19.31
N ASN A 203 3.82 -15.69 20.26
CA ASN A 203 2.55 -16.39 20.14
C ASN A 203 1.66 -15.81 19.04
N ASP A 204 1.28 -16.64 18.07
CA ASP A 204 0.45 -16.26 16.92
C ASP A 204 -1.00 -16.80 16.98
N ASP A 205 -1.38 -17.43 18.10
CA ASP A 205 -2.72 -18.00 18.35
C ASP A 205 -3.51 -17.21 19.42
N ALA A 206 -2.82 -16.55 20.35
CA ALA A 206 -3.46 -15.77 21.42
C ALA A 206 -3.96 -14.41 20.94
N ILE A 207 -5.27 -14.17 21.10
CA ILE A 207 -5.99 -12.92 20.73
C ILE A 207 -5.30 -11.66 21.31
N LYS A 208 -4.79 -11.72 22.55
CA LYS A 208 -4.08 -10.61 23.19
C LYS A 208 -2.71 -10.34 22.52
N SER A 209 -1.92 -11.38 22.31
CA SER A 209 -0.62 -11.32 21.61
C SER A 209 -0.77 -10.75 20.20
N ILE A 210 -1.69 -11.31 19.40
CA ILE A 210 -2.01 -10.84 18.05
C ILE A 210 -2.39 -9.35 18.05
N ARG A 211 -3.19 -8.91 19.02
CA ARG A 211 -3.58 -7.50 19.18
C ARG A 211 -2.39 -6.61 19.54
N LEU A 212 -1.54 -7.03 20.46
CA LEU A 212 -0.34 -6.28 20.84
C LEU A 212 0.55 -6.04 19.61
N PHE A 213 0.92 -7.10 18.89
CA PHE A 213 1.75 -6.96 17.69
C PHE A 213 1.09 -6.13 16.59
N SER A 214 -0.19 -6.39 16.28
CA SER A 214 -0.91 -5.65 15.24
C SER A 214 -1.02 -4.16 15.57
N ARG A 215 -1.28 -3.82 16.84
CA ARG A 215 -1.32 -2.44 17.34
C ARG A 215 0.04 -1.75 17.23
N LEU A 216 1.12 -2.39 17.68
CA LEU A 216 2.47 -1.80 17.65
C LEU A 216 2.92 -1.49 16.22
N ILE A 217 2.68 -2.41 15.28
CA ILE A 217 3.00 -2.21 13.86
C ILE A 217 2.09 -1.16 13.23
N ALA A 218 0.80 -1.09 13.61
CA ALA A 218 -0.12 -0.04 13.19
C ALA A 218 0.27 1.35 13.72
N ASP A 219 0.72 1.44 14.97
CA ASP A 219 1.25 2.66 15.59
C ASP A 219 2.53 3.13 14.87
N ALA A 220 3.45 2.21 14.57
CA ALA A 220 4.65 2.51 13.77
C ALA A 220 4.31 2.96 12.33
N CYS A 221 3.27 2.38 11.70
CA CYS A 221 2.78 2.82 10.40
C CYS A 221 2.27 4.26 10.45
N LEU A 222 1.50 4.61 11.50
CA LEU A 222 0.97 5.96 11.73
C LEU A 222 2.07 6.98 12.02
N GLU A 223 3.03 6.66 12.90
CA GLU A 223 4.19 7.53 13.19
C GLU A 223 4.93 7.89 11.90
N GLY A 224 5.30 6.89 11.08
CA GLY A 224 6.01 7.16 9.83
C GLY A 224 5.16 7.87 8.77
N PHE A 225 3.84 7.65 8.74
CA PHE A 225 2.96 8.41 7.84
C PHE A 225 2.84 9.89 8.24
N LEU A 226 2.85 10.21 9.54
CA LEU A 226 2.91 11.58 10.03
C LEU A 226 4.25 12.25 9.71
N ASP A 227 5.36 11.50 9.78
CA ASP A 227 6.68 12.00 9.36
C ASP A 227 6.70 12.28 7.84
N PHE A 228 6.10 11.41 7.02
CA PHE A 228 5.94 11.65 5.57
C PHE A 228 5.10 12.90 5.27
N GLU A 229 3.98 13.11 5.96
CA GLU A 229 3.13 14.31 5.76
C GLU A 229 3.86 15.61 6.16
N LYS A 230 4.74 15.58 7.18
CA LYS A 230 5.58 16.74 7.53
C LYS A 230 6.61 17.03 6.46
N ASN A 231 7.43 16.02 6.11
CA ASN A 231 8.48 16.15 5.10
C ASN A 231 7.92 16.66 3.75
N LEU A 232 6.70 16.26 3.38
CA LEU A 232 6.05 16.76 2.17
C LEU A 232 5.67 18.24 2.27
N ARG A 233 5.12 18.69 3.40
CA ARG A 233 4.80 20.12 3.64
C ARG A 233 6.05 20.98 3.73
N ASP A 234 7.10 20.48 4.38
CA ASP A 234 8.37 21.19 4.52
C ASP A 234 9.02 21.37 3.14
N ALA A 235 8.97 20.35 2.27
CA ALA A 235 9.40 20.46 0.87
C ALA A 235 8.51 21.40 0.04
N GLU A 236 7.19 21.35 0.20
CA GLU A 236 6.26 22.29 -0.46
C GLU A 236 6.50 23.74 -0.02
N ALA A 237 6.89 23.96 1.24
CA ALA A 237 7.26 25.29 1.75
C ALA A 237 8.60 25.77 1.17
N THR A 238 9.64 24.92 1.13
CA THR A 238 10.94 25.28 0.51
C THR A 238 10.77 25.66 -0.96
N VAL A 239 10.01 24.89 -1.75
CA VAL A 239 9.75 25.23 -3.16
C VAL A 239 9.00 26.56 -3.31
N GLN A 240 8.06 26.88 -2.41
CA GLN A 240 7.36 28.18 -2.41
C GLN A 240 8.23 29.35 -1.92
N GLU A 241 9.34 29.09 -1.22
CA GLU A 241 10.33 30.10 -0.87
C GLU A 241 11.31 30.30 -2.04
N GLU A 242 11.81 29.22 -2.66
CA GLU A 242 12.63 29.27 -3.88
C GLU A 242 11.91 29.95 -5.05
N GLU A 243 10.62 29.68 -5.28
CA GLU A 243 9.81 30.38 -6.31
C GLU A 243 9.61 31.87 -6.00
N LYS A 244 9.61 32.27 -4.72
CA LYS A 244 9.52 33.69 -4.31
C LYS A 244 10.86 34.42 -4.42
N GLU A 245 11.96 33.76 -4.11
CA GLU A 245 13.29 34.33 -4.29
C GLU A 245 13.62 34.47 -5.79
N ALA A 246 13.35 33.45 -6.60
CA ALA A 246 13.53 33.53 -8.06
C ALA A 246 12.69 34.66 -8.70
N SER A 247 11.42 34.80 -8.29
CA SER A 247 10.56 35.90 -8.78
C SER A 247 10.91 37.28 -8.21
N ALA A 248 11.67 37.35 -7.11
CA ALA A 248 12.24 38.60 -6.61
C ALA A 248 13.54 38.99 -7.34
N GLU A 249 14.39 38.02 -7.70
CA GLU A 249 15.61 38.25 -8.48
C GLU A 249 15.30 38.71 -9.92
N ASP A 250 14.28 38.13 -10.57
CA ASP A 250 13.85 38.57 -11.91
C ASP A 250 13.42 40.06 -11.92
N VAL A 251 12.75 40.53 -10.85
CA VAL A 251 12.30 41.94 -10.71
C VAL A 251 13.47 42.92 -10.49
N LEU A 252 14.59 42.45 -9.93
CA LEU A 252 15.81 43.25 -9.73
C LEU A 252 16.70 43.33 -10.98
N SER A 253 16.36 42.60 -12.06
CA SER A 253 17.21 42.46 -13.25
C SER A 253 16.96 43.48 -14.38
N ILE A 254 16.00 44.41 -14.20
CA ILE A 254 15.68 45.43 -15.22
C ILE A 254 16.79 46.50 -15.26
N PRO A 255 17.58 46.65 -16.33
CA PRO A 255 18.56 47.71 -16.43
C PRO A 255 17.87 49.05 -16.72
N GLU A 256 18.17 50.09 -15.94
CA GLU A 256 17.74 51.47 -16.23
C GLU A 256 18.35 51.94 -17.57
N ALA A 257 17.52 52.01 -18.61
CA ALA A 257 17.87 52.69 -19.84
C ALA A 257 17.75 54.22 -19.63
N PRO A 258 18.78 55.03 -19.96
CA PRO A 258 18.72 56.47 -19.75
C PRO A 258 17.73 57.13 -20.71
N VAL A 259 16.78 57.88 -20.15
CA VAL A 259 15.79 58.65 -20.91
C VAL A 259 16.46 59.85 -21.59
N ILE A 260 16.61 59.81 -22.91
CA ILE A 260 16.89 60.99 -23.72
C ILE A 260 15.58 61.46 -24.35
N VAL A 261 15.10 62.61 -23.91
CA VAL A 261 13.93 63.28 -24.50
C VAL A 261 14.40 64.10 -25.69
N ASN A 262 13.86 63.82 -26.88
CA ASN A 262 13.87 64.74 -28.01
C ASN A 262 12.41 64.90 -28.49
N PRO A 263 11.79 66.07 -28.33
CA PRO A 263 10.44 66.32 -28.80
C PRO A 263 10.46 67.18 -30.06
N GLU A 264 10.22 66.60 -31.24
CA GLU A 264 9.62 67.32 -32.38
C GLU A 264 9.24 66.39 -33.56
N GLU A 265 8.20 66.82 -34.27
CA GLU A 265 7.67 66.33 -35.56
C GLU A 265 7.09 64.89 -35.67
N TYR A 266 6.11 64.60 -36.53
CA TYR A 266 4.96 65.38 -37.04
C TYR A 266 4.04 64.43 -37.83
N SER A 267 2.74 64.31 -37.47
CA SER A 267 1.68 63.64 -38.25
C SER A 267 1.87 62.13 -38.58
N GLY A 268 0.84 61.34 -38.88
CA GLY A 268 -0.61 61.57 -38.91
C GLY A 268 -1.35 60.29 -39.31
N GLU A 269 -2.69 60.30 -39.16
CA GLU A 269 -3.69 59.42 -39.80
C GLU A 269 -3.45 57.88 -39.75
N ALA A 270 -4.13 57.10 -38.89
CA ALA A 270 -5.57 56.76 -38.85
C ALA A 270 -6.03 55.71 -39.89
N VAL A 271 -7.11 54.98 -39.55
CA VAL A 271 -7.91 54.04 -40.40
C VAL A 271 -7.28 52.65 -40.63
N ASP A 272 -7.99 51.50 -40.61
CA ASP A 272 -9.21 51.04 -39.93
C ASP A 272 -9.34 49.50 -40.06
N GLU A 273 -10.41 48.92 -39.52
CA GLU A 273 -10.86 47.52 -39.48
C GLU A 273 -10.67 46.61 -40.72
N SER A 274 -10.75 45.30 -40.40
CA SER A 274 -11.51 44.24 -41.10
C SER A 274 -10.74 43.13 -41.84
N ALA A 275 -11.10 41.89 -41.49
CA ALA A 275 -10.87 40.68 -42.29
C ALA A 275 -12.03 40.51 -43.30
N PRO A 276 -11.93 39.67 -44.35
CA PRO A 276 -12.26 38.24 -44.12
C PRO A 276 -11.58 37.18 -45.03
N THR A 277 -11.80 35.92 -44.63
CA THR A 277 -11.77 34.63 -45.35
C THR A 277 -11.55 34.54 -46.88
N THR A 278 -10.87 33.47 -47.32
CA THR A 278 -11.44 32.52 -48.31
C THR A 278 -10.69 31.17 -48.35
N GLU A 279 -11.36 30.16 -48.91
CA GLU A 279 -10.94 28.75 -49.01
C GLU A 279 -9.92 28.49 -50.13
N ASN A 280 -9.29 27.30 -50.16
CA ASN A 280 -8.96 26.64 -51.42
C ASN A 280 -8.76 25.11 -51.28
N GLU A 281 -9.46 24.34 -52.12
CA GLU A 281 -9.26 22.90 -52.32
C GLU A 281 -8.17 22.62 -53.38
N ALA A 282 -7.45 21.49 -53.26
CA ALA A 282 -6.85 20.84 -54.43
C ALA A 282 -6.67 19.32 -54.26
N ARG A 283 -7.40 18.54 -55.07
CA ARG A 283 -7.18 17.10 -55.32
C ARG A 283 -5.86 16.85 -56.06
N ILE A 284 -5.31 15.63 -55.96
CA ILE A 284 -4.88 14.84 -57.15
C ILE A 284 -4.79 13.31 -56.87
N LYS A 285 -4.91 12.55 -57.96
CA LYS A 285 -5.38 11.16 -58.15
C LYS A 285 -4.47 10.01 -57.68
N LYS A 286 -5.09 8.83 -57.46
CA LYS A 286 -4.49 7.47 -57.52
C LYS A 286 -4.21 7.02 -58.97
N PRO A 287 -3.36 5.99 -59.16
CA PRO A 287 -3.82 4.69 -59.71
C PRO A 287 -3.32 3.51 -58.82
N SER A 288 -4.03 2.40 -58.54
CA SER A 288 -4.60 1.34 -59.41
C SER A 288 -3.51 0.64 -60.26
N LYS A 289 -3.25 -0.68 -60.20
CA LYS A 289 -4.16 -1.85 -60.32
C LYS A 289 -3.43 -3.17 -59.98
N LYS A 290 -4.18 -4.21 -59.53
CA LYS A 290 -4.11 -5.66 -59.90
C LYS A 290 -2.75 -6.41 -59.71
N ASN A 291 -2.57 -7.74 -59.74
CA ASN A 291 -3.36 -9.00 -59.62
C ASN A 291 -2.30 -10.14 -59.38
N GLU A 292 -2.56 -11.38 -58.95
CA GLU A 292 -3.80 -12.08 -58.51
C GLU A 292 -3.47 -13.17 -57.45
N LYS A 293 -4.38 -14.16 -57.32
CA LYS A 293 -4.36 -15.42 -56.56
C LYS A 293 -3.06 -16.26 -56.61
N ALA A 294 -2.75 -16.87 -55.46
CA ALA A 294 -2.72 -18.33 -55.30
C ALA A 294 -3.19 -18.66 -53.87
#